data_AF-A0A8X7Z9V7-F1
#
_entry.id   AF-A0A8X7Z9V7-F1
#
_cell.length_a   1.000
_cell.length_b   1.000
_cell.length_c   1.000
_cell.angle_alpha   90.00
_cell.angle_beta   90.00
_cell.angle_gamma   90.00
#
_symmetry.space_group_name_H-M   'P 1'
#
loop_
_entity.id
_entity.type
_entity.pdbx_description
1 polymer ?
#
loop_
_entity_poly.entity_id
_entity_poly.type
_entity_poly.pdbx_seq_one_letter_code
_entity_poly.pdbx_strand_id
1 'polypeptide(L)'
;MSSENSDDLKKAFSETLTLFYPFAGRIKDELFVDCNDDGATYIEARVTCNMSVILQQPDIHQLEQLLPCKPDENLDELSTRVMLAAQVNYFDCGGIAVSVSISHRVAGVQFPVELTIILLTEYKTVTKRFVFYGPKVAALRGKLSSGPYLDRPTRIEAVSALMWGAFVGEENESKKVYKVAAHNVDLRKRLDPPLPQHCIGNIIHTAMAKWPAKAVDYNGHQSINLINNDYICQVYSGSSTDQGLLAQIIQEMVRE
;
A
#
# COMPACT_ATOMS: atom_id res chain seq x y z
N MET A 1 2.16 29.07 -20.54
CA MET A 1 1.92 28.87 -19.10
C MET A 1 2.40 30.13 -18.42
N SER A 2 1.55 30.88 -17.72
CA SER A 2 2.05 31.97 -16.88
C SER A 2 2.80 31.35 -15.70
N SER A 3 3.95 31.91 -15.33
CA SER A 3 4.77 31.48 -14.19
C SER A 3 3.98 31.43 -12.88
N GLU A 4 2.90 32.21 -12.77
CA GLU A 4 2.07 32.37 -11.58
C GLU A 4 1.47 31.06 -11.04
N ASN A 5 0.96 30.16 -11.89
CA ASN A 5 0.32 28.92 -11.42
C ASN A 5 1.31 27.88 -10.87
N SER A 6 2.56 27.90 -11.33
CA SER A 6 3.63 27.02 -10.84
C SER A 6 4.12 27.48 -9.47
N ASP A 7 4.24 28.80 -9.29
CA ASP A 7 4.64 29.40 -8.02
C ASP A 7 3.63 29.13 -6.90
N ASP A 8 2.32 29.13 -7.22
CA ASP A 8 1.26 28.84 -6.25
C ASP A 8 1.30 27.41 -5.71
N LEU A 9 1.51 26.40 -6.57
CA LEU A 9 1.58 24.99 -6.15
C LEU A 9 2.81 24.72 -5.28
N LYS A 10 3.95 25.27 -5.66
CA LYS A 10 5.18 25.16 -4.88
C LYS A 10 5.05 25.84 -3.51
N LYS A 11 4.39 27.00 -3.46
CA LYS A 11 4.09 27.70 -2.22
C LYS A 11 3.16 26.88 -1.32
N ALA A 12 2.05 26.36 -1.86
CA ALA A 12 1.12 25.52 -1.11
C ALA A 12 1.79 24.24 -0.57
N PHE A 13 2.71 23.65 -1.34
CA PHE A 13 3.50 22.50 -0.90
C PHE A 13 4.40 22.85 0.29
N SER A 14 5.10 23.99 0.22
CA SER A 14 5.93 24.50 1.31
C SER A 14 5.12 24.82 2.56
N GLU A 15 3.97 25.49 2.43
CA GLU A 15 3.07 25.77 3.54
C GLU A 15 2.55 24.49 4.19
N THR A 16 2.22 23.47 3.39
CA THR A 16 1.79 22.16 3.91
C THR A 16 2.89 21.47 4.72
N LEU A 17 4.15 21.57 4.29
CA LEU A 17 5.29 21.00 5.02
C LEU A 17 5.48 21.63 6.40
N THR A 18 5.01 22.85 6.63
CA THR A 18 5.04 23.44 8.00
C THR A 18 4.14 22.70 8.97
N LEU A 19 3.04 22.11 8.48
CA LEU A 19 2.10 21.32 9.28
C LEU A 19 2.57 19.86 9.42
N PHE A 20 3.32 19.38 8.42
CA PHE A 20 3.86 18.03 8.37
C PHE A 20 5.40 18.04 8.29
N TYR A 21 6.01 18.80 9.20
CA TYR A 21 7.46 19.04 9.23
C TYR A 21 8.32 17.77 9.22
N PRO A 22 7.92 16.59 9.75
CA PRO A 22 8.74 15.40 9.63
C PRO A 22 9.03 15.03 8.18
N PHE A 23 8.12 15.30 7.23
CA PHE A 23 8.31 15.01 5.80
C PHE A 23 9.41 15.84 5.12
N ALA A 24 9.85 16.93 5.75
CA ALA A 24 11.03 17.69 5.32
C ALA A 24 12.34 17.17 5.96
N GLY A 25 12.25 16.19 6.86
CA GLY A 25 13.40 15.60 7.56
C GLY A 25 14.08 14.44 6.80
N ARG A 26 14.90 13.70 7.53
CA ARG A 26 15.66 12.53 7.07
C ARG A 26 15.52 11.34 8.00
N ILE A 27 15.52 10.13 7.45
CA ILE A 27 15.52 8.92 8.29
C ILE A 27 16.92 8.69 8.85
N LYS A 28 17.01 8.59 10.17
CA LYS A 28 18.23 8.38 10.93
C LYS A 28 18.18 7.04 11.67
N ASP A 29 19.27 6.29 11.60
CA ASP A 29 19.46 5.00 12.28
C ASP A 29 18.32 3.99 12.03
N GLU A 30 17.70 4.06 10.85
CA GLU A 30 16.55 3.24 10.42
C GLU A 30 15.24 3.39 11.23
N LEU A 31 15.29 3.98 12.41
CA LEU A 31 14.23 3.98 13.42
C LEU A 31 13.67 5.37 13.73
N PHE A 32 14.44 6.43 13.46
CA PHE A 32 14.08 7.80 13.82
C PHE A 32 13.96 8.69 12.59
N VAL A 33 13.18 9.76 12.73
CA VAL A 33 13.16 10.87 11.78
C VAL A 33 13.91 12.04 12.42
N ASP A 34 15.01 12.45 11.79
CA ASP A 34 15.69 13.70 12.07
C ASP A 34 14.93 14.82 11.35
N CYS A 35 14.23 15.67 12.11
CA CYS A 35 13.45 16.79 11.58
C CYS A 35 14.37 17.98 11.34
N ASN A 36 15.33 17.82 10.43
CA ASN A 36 16.41 18.76 10.16
C ASN A 36 16.10 19.80 9.07
N ASP A 37 14.87 19.82 8.57
CA ASP A 37 14.42 20.72 7.49
C ASP A 37 15.27 20.67 6.21
N ASP A 38 15.93 19.54 5.92
CA ASP A 38 16.65 19.32 4.65
C ASP A 38 15.72 19.33 3.41
N GLY A 39 14.41 19.38 3.62
CA GLY A 39 13.39 19.62 2.62
C GLY A 39 12.86 18.36 1.93
N ALA A 40 11.72 18.51 1.27
CA ALA A 40 11.12 17.52 0.41
C ALA A 40 11.45 17.82 -1.08
N THR A 41 11.47 16.79 -1.92
CA THR A 41 11.75 16.96 -3.35
C THR A 41 10.50 17.46 -4.09
N TYR A 42 10.64 18.49 -4.91
CA TYR A 42 9.57 19.01 -5.78
C TYR A 42 10.09 19.14 -7.21
N ILE A 43 9.48 18.41 -8.14
CA ILE A 43 9.88 18.33 -9.55
C ILE A 43 8.74 18.88 -10.41
N GLU A 44 9.11 19.63 -11.46
CA GLU A 44 8.18 20.02 -12.51
C GLU A 44 8.62 19.42 -13.83
N ALA A 45 7.66 18.82 -14.54
CA ALA A 45 7.90 18.18 -15.82
C ALA A 45 6.89 18.67 -16.85
N ARG A 46 7.35 18.81 -18.09
CA ARG A 46 6.50 19.07 -19.25
C ARG A 46 6.31 17.79 -20.05
N VAL A 47 5.06 17.42 -20.28
CA VAL A 47 4.67 16.22 -21.01
C VAL A 47 4.17 16.64 -22.40
N THR A 48 4.89 16.22 -23.44
CA THR A 48 4.66 16.64 -24.83
C THR A 48 3.51 15.90 -25.52
N CYS A 49 2.53 15.43 -24.75
CA CYS A 49 1.35 14.73 -25.27
C CYS A 49 0.07 15.21 -24.55
N ASN A 50 -1.08 14.80 -25.07
CA ASN A 50 -2.37 15.04 -24.42
C ASN A 50 -2.59 14.01 -23.31
N MET A 51 -3.12 14.44 -22.17
CA MET A 51 -3.43 13.56 -21.04
C MET A 51 -4.35 12.39 -21.43
N SER A 52 -5.25 12.59 -22.40
CA SER A 52 -6.13 11.55 -22.92
C SER A 52 -5.38 10.33 -23.46
N VAL A 53 -4.16 10.51 -23.99
CA VAL A 53 -3.32 9.44 -24.51
C VAL A 53 -2.97 8.45 -23.40
N ILE A 54 -2.61 8.97 -22.21
CA ILE A 54 -2.25 8.14 -21.05
C ILE A 54 -3.50 7.52 -20.40
N LEU A 55 -4.59 8.29 -20.27
CA LEU A 55 -5.79 7.82 -19.56
C LEU A 55 -6.57 6.72 -20.30
N GLN A 56 -6.58 6.75 -21.64
CA GLN A 56 -7.32 5.77 -22.45
C GLN A 56 -6.61 4.42 -22.49
N GLN A 57 -5.28 4.42 -22.59
CA GLN A 57 -4.47 3.21 -22.64
C GLN A 57 -3.25 3.38 -21.72
N PRO A 58 -3.44 3.21 -20.40
CA PRO A 58 -2.35 3.39 -19.45
C PRO A 58 -1.29 2.31 -19.64
N ASP A 59 -0.11 2.71 -20.06
CA ASP A 59 1.09 1.89 -20.10
C ASP A 59 1.94 2.14 -18.86
N ILE A 60 2.47 1.09 -18.23
CA ILE A 60 3.17 1.21 -16.94
C ILE A 60 4.43 2.06 -17.08
N HIS A 61 5.18 1.93 -18.17
CA HIS A 61 6.40 2.71 -18.39
C HIS A 61 6.12 4.19 -18.67
N GLN A 62 4.95 4.50 -19.22
CA GLN A 62 4.50 5.89 -19.33
C GLN A 62 4.06 6.46 -17.98
N LEU A 63 3.39 5.66 -17.15
CA LEU A 63 2.99 6.08 -15.80
C LEU A 63 4.20 6.29 -14.88
N GLU A 64 5.22 5.44 -14.98
CA GLU A 64 6.48 5.56 -14.22
C GLU A 64 7.21 6.88 -14.49
N GLN A 65 7.15 7.39 -15.73
CA GLN A 65 7.74 8.69 -16.08
C GLN A 65 7.04 9.88 -15.42
N LEU A 66 5.80 9.70 -14.96
CA LEU A 66 5.06 10.73 -14.22
C LEU A 66 5.45 10.76 -12.74
N LEU A 67 6.22 9.78 -12.23
CA LEU A 67 6.62 9.67 -10.83
C LEU A 67 7.92 10.42 -10.54
N PRO A 68 8.09 10.98 -9.33
CA PRO A 68 9.32 11.68 -8.93
C PRO A 68 10.54 10.75 -8.76
N CYS A 69 10.33 9.44 -8.68
CA CYS A 69 11.39 8.45 -8.50
C CYS A 69 11.07 7.22 -9.37
N LYS A 70 12.08 6.69 -10.08
CA LYS A 70 11.91 5.45 -10.82
C LYS A 70 12.00 4.25 -9.88
N PRO A 71 11.20 3.19 -10.07
CA PRO A 71 11.24 2.02 -9.21
C PRO A 71 12.56 1.21 -9.32
N ASP A 72 13.25 1.29 -10.46
CA ASP A 72 14.44 0.50 -10.80
C ASP A 72 15.79 1.24 -10.61
N GLU A 73 15.80 2.49 -10.14
CA GLU A 73 17.07 3.20 -9.89
C GLU A 73 17.65 2.75 -8.54
N ASN A 74 18.88 2.23 -8.57
CA ASN A 74 19.64 1.72 -7.41
C ASN A 74 19.47 2.62 -6.17
N LEU A 75 18.84 2.04 -5.15
CA LEU A 75 18.45 2.69 -3.89
C LEU A 75 19.64 3.16 -3.01
N ASP A 76 20.87 2.83 -3.40
CA ASP A 76 22.09 3.12 -2.64
C ASP A 76 22.59 4.57 -2.77
N GLU A 77 22.20 5.31 -3.81
CA GLU A 77 22.52 6.75 -3.97
C GLU A 77 21.38 7.70 -3.53
N LEU A 78 20.24 7.15 -3.10
CA LEU A 78 19.24 7.85 -2.27
C LEU A 78 19.71 7.96 -0.81
N SER A 79 21.01 7.78 -0.53
CA SER A 79 21.64 7.58 0.78
C SER A 79 21.56 8.77 1.76
N THR A 80 20.83 9.83 1.43
CA THR A 80 20.30 10.81 2.40
C THR A 80 18.78 10.98 2.30
N ARG A 81 18.05 9.89 2.05
CA ARG A 81 16.62 9.57 2.26
C ARG A 81 15.64 10.74 2.41
N VAL A 82 15.27 11.35 1.29
CA VAL A 82 14.09 12.22 1.19
C VAL A 82 12.84 11.42 1.57
N MET A 83 12.04 11.96 2.50
CA MET A 83 10.83 11.28 3.00
C MET A 83 9.58 11.51 2.14
N LEU A 84 9.54 12.63 1.42
CA LEU A 84 8.46 13.05 0.55
C LEU A 84 9.03 13.64 -0.74
N ALA A 85 8.52 13.17 -1.87
CA ALA A 85 8.79 13.76 -3.18
C ALA A 85 7.47 13.98 -3.93
N ALA A 86 7.37 15.09 -4.65
CA ALA A 86 6.24 15.40 -5.51
C ALA A 86 6.73 15.74 -6.92
N GLN A 87 6.00 15.30 -7.94
CA GLN A 87 6.22 15.72 -9.32
C GLN A 87 4.92 16.24 -9.94
N VAL A 88 4.98 17.45 -10.48
CA VAL A 88 3.88 18.10 -11.20
C VAL A 88 4.16 18.02 -12.69
N ASN A 89 3.27 17.35 -13.42
CA ASN A 89 3.39 17.07 -14.84
C ASN A 89 2.38 17.92 -15.62
N TYR A 90 2.87 18.85 -16.43
CA TYR A 90 2.06 19.74 -17.25
C TYR A 90 1.97 19.21 -18.69
N PHE A 91 0.76 18.90 -19.16
CA PHE A 91 0.51 18.36 -20.49
C PHE A 91 0.28 19.49 -21.51
N ASP A 92 0.60 19.26 -22.79
CA ASP A 92 0.36 20.25 -23.84
C ASP A 92 -1.13 20.59 -24.04
N CYS A 93 -2.04 19.69 -23.64
CA CYS A 93 -3.48 19.99 -23.59
C CYS A 93 -3.91 20.90 -22.42
N GLY A 94 -2.97 21.38 -21.60
CA GLY A 94 -3.25 22.14 -20.37
C GLY A 94 -3.67 21.28 -19.18
N GLY A 95 -3.67 19.95 -19.32
CA GLY A 95 -3.92 19.04 -18.19
C GLY A 95 -2.75 19.00 -17.21
N ILE A 96 -3.03 18.66 -15.95
CA ILE A 96 -2.01 18.54 -14.89
C ILE A 96 -2.14 17.17 -14.21
N ALA A 97 -1.04 16.44 -14.07
CA ALA A 97 -0.96 15.26 -13.23
C ALA A 97 0.05 15.47 -12.10
N VAL A 98 -0.39 15.29 -10.86
CA VAL A 98 0.46 15.38 -9.67
C VAL A 98 0.71 13.97 -9.16
N SER A 99 1.97 13.60 -8.99
CA SER A 99 2.38 12.35 -8.37
C SER A 99 3.15 12.65 -7.08
N VAL A 100 2.99 11.77 -6.10
CA VAL A 100 3.61 11.90 -4.78
C VAL A 100 4.21 10.56 -4.39
N SER A 101 5.46 10.59 -3.94
CA SER A 101 6.16 9.46 -3.36
C SER A 101 6.43 9.75 -1.88
N ILE A 102 6.03 8.82 -1.02
CA ILE A 102 6.21 8.94 0.44
C ILE A 102 6.90 7.67 0.92
N SER A 103 7.91 7.83 1.77
CA SER A 103 8.58 6.68 2.37
C SER A 103 7.60 5.86 3.22
N HIS A 104 7.48 4.58 2.88
CA HIS A 104 6.61 3.64 3.59
C HIS A 104 7.03 3.43 5.06
N ARG A 105 8.22 3.89 5.46
CA ARG A 105 8.69 3.83 6.86
C ARG A 105 7.94 4.78 7.78
N VAL A 106 7.50 5.92 7.25
CA VAL A 106 6.89 7.01 8.01
C VAL A 106 5.39 7.14 7.75
N ALA A 107 4.89 6.52 6.68
CA ALA A 107 3.52 6.62 6.22
C ALA A 107 2.92 5.25 5.94
N GLY A 108 1.82 4.90 6.63
CA GLY A 108 1.06 3.69 6.37
C GLY A 108 0.00 3.85 5.27
N VAL A 109 -0.55 2.72 4.82
CA VAL A 109 -1.46 2.55 3.64
C VAL A 109 -2.81 3.30 3.74
N GLN A 110 -2.98 4.21 4.69
CA GLN A 110 -4.21 4.97 4.92
C GLN A 110 -4.15 6.41 4.37
N PHE A 111 -3.03 6.84 3.81
CA PHE A 111 -3.03 8.08 3.02
C PHE A 111 -4.02 7.89 1.83
N PRO A 112 -4.93 8.85 1.57
CA PRO A 112 -5.98 8.73 0.55
C PRO A 112 -5.46 8.73 -0.90
N VAL A 113 -4.16 8.53 -1.10
CA VAL A 113 -3.56 8.24 -2.39
C VAL A 113 -3.62 6.74 -2.61
N GLU A 114 -4.12 6.34 -3.78
CA GLU A 114 -4.05 4.98 -4.31
C GLU A 114 -2.57 4.62 -4.55
N LEU A 115 -1.83 4.43 -3.46
CA LEU A 115 -0.43 4.03 -3.48
C LEU A 115 -0.42 2.53 -3.77
N THR A 116 -0.16 2.20 -5.03
CA THR A 116 0.22 0.84 -5.40
C THR A 116 1.52 0.55 -4.65
N ILE A 117 1.48 -0.27 -3.61
CA ILE A 117 2.67 -0.85 -3.01
C ILE A 117 3.27 -1.77 -4.07
N ILE A 118 4.22 -1.26 -4.84
CA ILE A 118 5.16 -2.10 -5.57
C ILE A 118 6.18 -2.52 -4.51
N LEU A 119 5.99 -3.71 -3.93
CA LEU A 119 7.09 -4.41 -3.29
C LEU A 119 8.07 -4.71 -4.42
N LEU A 120 9.11 -3.88 -4.53
CA LEU A 120 10.19 -4.03 -5.48
C LEU A 120 10.97 -5.27 -5.10
N THR A 121 10.62 -6.39 -5.70
CA THR A 121 11.53 -7.52 -5.85
C THR A 121 12.15 -7.44 -7.24
N GLU A 122 13.41 -7.86 -7.36
CA GLU A 122 14.25 -7.85 -8.57
C GLU A 122 13.74 -8.82 -9.66
N TYR A 123 12.47 -8.71 -10.03
CA TYR A 123 11.85 -9.53 -11.06
C TYR A 123 11.16 -8.64 -12.08
N LYS A 124 11.23 -9.06 -13.35
CA LYS A 124 10.44 -8.46 -14.42
C LYS A 124 8.96 -8.72 -14.16
N THR A 125 8.27 -7.74 -13.59
CA THR A 125 6.83 -7.80 -13.31
C THR A 125 6.03 -7.15 -14.42
N VAL A 126 4.79 -7.62 -14.63
CA VAL A 126 3.81 -6.97 -15.52
C VAL A 126 2.57 -6.69 -14.69
N THR A 127 2.26 -5.41 -14.50
CA THR A 127 1.07 -4.97 -13.76
C THR A 127 -0.13 -4.88 -14.69
N LYS A 128 -1.25 -5.52 -14.31
CA LYS A 128 -2.53 -5.43 -15.03
C LYS A 128 -3.63 -4.90 -14.11
N ARG A 129 -4.44 -3.96 -14.61
CA ARG A 129 -5.58 -3.39 -13.88
C ARG A 129 -6.85 -4.20 -14.15
N PHE A 130 -7.40 -4.82 -13.09
CA PHE A 130 -8.69 -5.51 -13.12
C PHE A 130 -9.77 -4.66 -12.43
N VAL A 131 -10.82 -4.28 -13.16
CA VAL A 131 -11.88 -3.39 -12.65
C VAL A 131 -13.13 -4.19 -12.26
N PHE A 132 -13.51 -4.10 -10.99
CA PHE A 132 -14.72 -4.74 -10.44
C PHE A 132 -15.83 -3.70 -10.21
N TYR A 133 -16.81 -3.66 -11.11
CA TYR A 133 -17.94 -2.73 -10.99
C TYR A 133 -18.89 -3.08 -9.84
N GLY A 134 -19.49 -2.04 -9.23
CA GLY A 134 -20.40 -2.16 -8.08
C GLY A 134 -21.45 -3.28 -8.19
N PRO A 135 -22.20 -3.40 -9.30
CA PRO A 135 -23.19 -4.47 -9.47
C PRO A 135 -22.57 -5.88 -9.44
N LYS A 136 -21.40 -6.08 -10.05
CA LYS A 136 -20.68 -7.37 -10.04
C LYS A 136 -20.20 -7.71 -8.65
N VAL A 137 -19.67 -6.73 -7.91
CA VAL A 137 -19.25 -6.92 -6.51
C VAL A 137 -20.48 -7.22 -5.63
N ALA A 138 -21.61 -6.55 -5.84
CA ALA A 138 -22.84 -6.82 -5.09
C ALA A 138 -23.37 -8.25 -5.33
N ALA A 139 -23.35 -8.71 -6.59
CA ALA A 139 -23.71 -10.08 -6.95
C ALA A 139 -22.75 -11.12 -6.34
N LEU A 140 -21.44 -10.84 -6.38
CA LEU A 140 -20.42 -11.68 -5.75
C LEU A 140 -20.65 -11.82 -4.24
N ARG A 141 -20.88 -10.70 -3.55
CA ARG A 141 -21.22 -10.70 -2.12
C ARG A 141 -22.48 -11.51 -1.84
N GLY A 142 -23.51 -11.38 -2.68
CA GLY A 142 -24.74 -12.16 -2.56
C GLY A 142 -24.50 -13.66 -2.64
N LYS A 143 -23.69 -14.12 -3.61
CA LYS A 143 -23.32 -15.55 -3.74
C LYS A 143 -22.55 -16.09 -2.55
N LEU A 144 -21.62 -15.29 -2.00
CA LEU A 144 -20.81 -15.69 -0.85
C LEU A 144 -21.60 -15.69 0.48
N SER A 145 -22.72 -14.98 0.55
CA SER A 145 -23.59 -14.95 1.73
C SER A 145 -24.45 -16.20 1.89
N SER A 146 -24.45 -17.10 0.90
CA SER A 146 -25.20 -18.37 0.94
C SER A 146 -24.43 -19.52 1.61
N GLY A 147 -23.25 -19.24 2.17
CA GLY A 147 -22.40 -20.21 2.87
C GLY A 147 -22.78 -20.39 4.36
N PRO A 148 -22.03 -21.21 5.12
CA PRO A 148 -22.29 -21.47 6.54
C PRO A 148 -22.04 -20.25 7.47
N TYR A 149 -21.53 -19.14 6.93
CA TYR A 149 -21.24 -17.92 7.67
C TYR A 149 -22.41 -16.93 7.56
N LEU A 150 -22.94 -16.50 8.71
CA LEU A 150 -24.19 -15.73 8.84
C LEU A 150 -24.08 -14.28 8.36
N ASP A 151 -22.87 -13.73 8.20
CA ASP A 151 -22.65 -12.33 7.84
C ASP A 151 -22.33 -12.11 6.37
N ARG A 152 -22.93 -11.06 5.80
CA ARG A 152 -22.67 -10.63 4.43
C ARG A 152 -21.25 -10.05 4.32
N PRO A 153 -20.34 -10.63 3.51
CA PRO A 153 -18.96 -10.15 3.42
C PRO A 153 -18.90 -8.71 2.90
N THR A 154 -17.84 -7.99 3.25
CA THR A 154 -17.49 -6.67 2.70
C THR A 154 -17.08 -6.77 1.22
N ARG A 155 -16.94 -5.61 0.56
CA ARG A 155 -16.46 -5.58 -0.84
C ARG A 155 -15.02 -6.11 -0.96
N ILE A 156 -14.16 -5.80 0.02
CA ILE A 156 -12.75 -6.21 0.03
C ILE A 156 -12.67 -7.73 0.18
N GLU A 157 -13.36 -8.30 1.18
CA GLU A 157 -13.35 -9.74 1.41
C GLU A 157 -13.86 -10.53 0.21
N ALA A 158 -14.94 -10.06 -0.42
CA ALA A 158 -15.50 -10.71 -1.59
C ALA A 158 -14.54 -10.72 -2.78
N VAL A 159 -13.91 -9.59 -3.09
CA VAL A 159 -12.94 -9.49 -4.19
C VAL A 159 -11.66 -10.27 -3.88
N SER A 160 -11.16 -10.20 -2.64
CA SER A 160 -9.99 -10.97 -2.22
C SER A 160 -10.24 -12.48 -2.26
N ALA A 161 -11.44 -12.94 -1.91
CA ALA A 161 -11.82 -14.35 -2.05
C ALA A 161 -11.84 -14.83 -3.49
N LEU A 162 -12.38 -14.01 -4.39
CA LEU A 162 -12.37 -14.31 -5.80
C LEU A 162 -10.94 -14.39 -6.36
N MET A 163 -10.08 -13.43 -6.01
CA MET A 163 -8.67 -13.43 -6.42
C MET A 163 -7.92 -14.63 -5.86
N TRP A 164 -8.06 -14.90 -4.56
CA TRP A 164 -7.40 -16.02 -3.91
C TRP A 164 -7.80 -17.37 -4.52
N GLY A 165 -9.10 -17.57 -4.78
CA GLY A 165 -9.59 -18.77 -5.45
C GLY A 165 -8.96 -18.98 -6.82
N ALA A 166 -8.75 -17.92 -7.59
CA ALA A 166 -8.05 -17.99 -8.88
C ALA A 166 -6.57 -18.38 -8.73
N PHE A 167 -5.85 -17.81 -7.76
CA PHE A 167 -4.43 -18.12 -7.52
C PHE A 167 -4.20 -19.53 -6.93
N VAL A 168 -5.12 -20.01 -6.10
CA VAL A 168 -5.01 -21.35 -5.51
C VAL A 168 -5.37 -22.43 -6.53
N GLY A 169 -6.37 -22.18 -7.39
CA GLY A 169 -6.84 -23.12 -8.42
C GLY A 169 -5.85 -23.41 -9.56
N GLU A 170 -4.75 -22.65 -9.68
CA GLU A 170 -3.62 -23.03 -10.53
C GLU A 170 -2.78 -24.11 -9.81
N GLU A 171 -3.08 -25.37 -10.14
CA GLU A 171 -2.38 -26.56 -9.66
C GLU A 171 -1.03 -26.73 -10.38
N ASN A 172 0.03 -26.89 -9.58
CA ASN A 172 1.25 -27.53 -10.05
C ASN A 172 1.73 -28.43 -8.90
N GLU A 173 1.27 -29.68 -8.91
CA GLU A 173 1.47 -30.68 -7.84
C GLU A 173 2.94 -31.03 -7.57
N SER A 174 3.87 -30.53 -8.38
CA SER A 174 5.29 -30.90 -8.38
C SER A 174 6.14 -30.23 -7.28
N LYS A 175 5.62 -29.23 -6.56
CA LYS A 175 6.34 -28.57 -5.45
C LYS A 175 5.42 -28.35 -4.24
N LYS A 176 5.92 -28.58 -3.02
CA LYS A 176 5.27 -28.16 -1.78
C LYS A 176 5.28 -26.64 -1.70
N VAL A 177 4.34 -25.98 -2.37
CA VAL A 177 4.20 -24.51 -2.32
C VAL A 177 3.24 -24.15 -1.19
N TYR A 178 3.76 -23.46 -0.19
CA TYR A 178 2.92 -22.78 0.79
C TYR A 178 2.38 -21.51 0.15
N LYS A 179 1.05 -21.43 -0.03
CA LYS A 179 0.40 -20.20 -0.51
C LYS A 179 -0.16 -19.45 0.70
N VAL A 180 0.12 -18.14 0.78
CA VAL A 180 -0.43 -17.25 1.82
C VAL A 180 -1.11 -16.04 1.18
N ALA A 181 -2.31 -15.69 1.65
CA ALA A 181 -2.92 -14.39 1.42
C ALA A 181 -2.75 -13.53 2.67
N ALA A 182 -2.38 -12.26 2.48
CA ALA A 182 -2.18 -11.30 3.56
C ALA A 182 -3.02 -10.04 3.34
N HIS A 183 -3.67 -9.56 4.39
CA HIS A 183 -4.44 -8.31 4.42
C HIS A 183 -3.93 -7.41 5.52
N ASN A 184 -3.53 -6.19 5.18
CA ASN A 184 -3.23 -5.18 6.19
C ASN A 184 -4.53 -4.60 6.75
N VAL A 185 -4.65 -4.62 8.07
CA VAL A 185 -5.79 -4.16 8.84
C VAL A 185 -5.39 -2.92 9.62
N ASP A 186 -6.10 -1.82 9.41
CA ASP A 186 -5.92 -0.58 10.17
C ASP A 186 -6.36 -0.77 11.64
N LEU A 187 -5.44 -0.49 12.57
CA LEU A 187 -5.70 -0.68 14.00
C LEU A 187 -6.29 0.55 14.68
N ARG A 188 -6.31 1.72 14.05
CA ARG A 188 -6.70 2.98 14.72
C ARG A 188 -8.08 2.91 15.38
N LYS A 189 -9.06 2.35 14.68
CA LYS A 189 -10.44 2.17 15.19
C LYS A 189 -10.64 0.91 16.04
N ARG A 190 -9.62 0.07 16.15
CA ARG A 190 -9.67 -1.24 16.80
C ARG A 190 -8.98 -1.26 18.17
N LEU A 191 -8.23 -0.20 18.48
CA LEU A 191 -7.63 0.04 19.80
C LEU A 191 -8.67 0.65 20.77
N ASP A 192 -8.48 0.42 22.06
CA ASP A 192 -9.24 1.05 23.14
C ASP A 192 -8.28 1.79 24.11
N PRO A 193 -8.31 3.14 24.13
CA PRO A 193 -9.16 4.03 23.31
C PRO A 193 -8.74 4.06 21.83
N PRO A 194 -9.67 4.37 20.91
CA PRO A 194 -9.35 4.46 19.48
C PRO A 194 -8.42 5.64 19.19
N LEU A 195 -7.52 5.46 18.23
CA LEU A 195 -6.59 6.50 17.79
C LEU A 195 -7.25 7.45 16.77
N PRO A 196 -6.82 8.73 16.74
CA PRO A 196 -7.29 9.68 15.74
C PRO A 196 -7.00 9.19 14.31
N GLN A 197 -7.98 9.36 13.42
CA GLN A 197 -7.90 8.94 12.01
C GLN A 197 -6.73 9.59 11.24
N HIS A 198 -6.30 10.78 11.67
CA HIS A 198 -5.25 11.57 11.04
C HIS A 198 -3.87 11.38 11.69
N CYS A 199 -3.72 10.44 12.64
CA CYS A 199 -2.41 10.19 13.24
C CYS A 199 -1.46 9.56 12.21
N ILE A 200 -0.25 10.11 12.14
CA ILE A 200 0.77 9.71 11.17
C ILE A 200 1.43 8.41 11.65
N GLY A 201 1.80 7.54 10.71
CA GLY A 201 2.56 6.32 10.97
C GLY A 201 1.88 5.02 10.53
N ASN A 202 2.67 3.94 10.60
CA ASN A 202 2.27 2.58 10.27
C ASN A 202 1.54 1.94 11.45
N ILE A 203 0.22 2.13 11.52
CA ILE A 203 -0.63 1.56 12.58
C ILE A 203 -1.51 0.48 11.96
N ILE A 204 -0.87 -0.64 11.63
CA ILE A 204 -1.47 -1.75 10.91
C ILE A 204 -1.09 -3.08 11.55
N HIS A 205 -1.94 -4.10 11.38
CA HIS A 205 -1.59 -5.49 11.61
C HIS A 205 -1.94 -6.30 10.37
N THR A 206 -1.12 -7.28 10.00
CA THR A 206 -1.40 -8.18 8.89
C THR A 206 -2.23 -9.38 9.35
N ALA A 207 -3.42 -9.56 8.77
CA ALA A 207 -4.20 -10.79 8.83
C ALA A 207 -3.72 -11.74 7.74
N MET A 208 -3.60 -13.04 8.03
CA MET A 208 -3.14 -14.04 7.05
C MET A 208 -4.13 -15.19 6.88
N ALA A 209 -4.20 -15.74 5.66
CA ALA A 209 -4.87 -16.99 5.33
C ALA A 209 -3.88 -17.91 4.57
N LYS A 210 -3.83 -19.20 4.92
CA LYS A 210 -2.80 -20.15 4.44
C LYS A 210 -3.39 -21.33 3.68
N TRP A 211 -2.60 -21.90 2.75
CA TRP A 211 -2.94 -23.11 1.98
C TRP A 211 -1.79 -24.16 1.99
N PRO A 212 -2.10 -25.48 2.03
CA PRO A 212 -3.42 -26.08 2.26
C PRO A 212 -3.84 -25.91 3.72
N ALA A 213 -5.10 -25.54 3.95
CA ALA A 213 -5.64 -25.44 5.30
C ALA A 213 -5.62 -26.84 5.94
N LYS A 214 -4.94 -27.01 7.08
CA LYS A 214 -5.22 -28.15 7.96
C LYS A 214 -6.65 -27.97 8.46
N ALA A 215 -7.61 -28.64 7.80
CA ALA A 215 -9.02 -28.77 8.12
C ALA A 215 -9.75 -27.47 8.54
N VAL A 216 -10.61 -26.98 7.63
CA VAL A 216 -11.59 -25.90 7.84
C VAL A 216 -10.96 -24.53 8.07
N ASP A 217 -10.69 -23.78 6.99
CA ASP A 217 -11.29 -22.45 6.81
C ASP A 217 -10.69 -21.63 5.67
N TYR A 218 -11.56 -21.11 4.81
CA TYR A 218 -11.28 -19.86 4.11
C TYR A 218 -11.59 -18.71 5.09
N ASN A 219 -10.63 -18.42 5.99
CA ASN A 219 -10.83 -17.56 7.16
C ASN A 219 -10.49 -16.08 6.97
N GLY A 220 -10.39 -15.55 5.75
CA GLY A 220 -10.07 -14.13 5.56
C GLY A 220 -10.97 -13.20 6.40
N HIS A 221 -12.28 -13.48 6.44
CA HIS A 221 -13.25 -12.77 7.27
C HIS A 221 -12.98 -12.95 8.78
N GLN A 222 -12.78 -14.19 9.25
CA GLN A 222 -12.50 -14.45 10.67
C GLN A 222 -11.14 -13.88 11.10
N SER A 223 -10.07 -14.10 10.34
CA SER A 223 -8.73 -13.57 10.60
C SER A 223 -8.73 -12.04 10.66
N ILE A 224 -9.47 -11.36 9.78
CA ILE A 224 -9.59 -9.88 9.84
C ILE A 224 -10.41 -9.45 11.06
N ASN A 225 -11.48 -10.18 11.41
CA ASN A 225 -12.33 -9.81 12.56
C ASN A 225 -11.73 -10.16 13.92
N LEU A 226 -10.82 -11.15 13.98
CA LEU A 226 -10.10 -11.54 15.20
C LEU A 226 -9.10 -10.47 15.67
N ILE A 227 -8.63 -9.60 14.77
CA ILE A 227 -7.72 -8.51 15.12
C ILE A 227 -8.52 -7.39 15.82
N ASN A 228 -8.85 -7.58 17.09
CA ASN A 228 -9.51 -6.59 17.95
C ASN A 228 -8.54 -6.12 19.06
N ASN A 229 -8.99 -5.23 19.94
CA ASN A 229 -8.14 -4.67 21.01
C ASN A 229 -7.50 -5.78 21.88
N ASP A 230 -8.27 -6.77 22.29
CA ASP A 230 -7.80 -7.87 23.14
C ASP A 230 -6.70 -8.69 22.45
N TYR A 231 -6.88 -9.02 21.17
CA TYR A 231 -5.87 -9.70 20.37
C TYR A 231 -4.59 -8.87 20.24
N ILE A 232 -4.71 -7.57 19.99
CA ILE A 232 -3.56 -6.66 19.89
C ILE A 232 -2.81 -6.62 21.23
N CYS A 233 -3.52 -6.47 22.35
CA CYS A 233 -2.92 -6.49 23.68
C CYS A 233 -2.18 -7.81 23.97
N GLN A 234 -2.73 -8.95 23.56
CA GLN A 234 -2.06 -10.26 23.72
C GLN A 234 -0.78 -10.36 22.88
N VAL A 235 -0.83 -9.92 21.62
CA VAL A 235 0.34 -9.94 20.71
C VAL A 235 1.46 -9.05 21.24
N TYR A 236 1.16 -7.83 21.68
CA TYR A 236 2.18 -6.87 22.11
C TYR A 236 2.56 -6.96 23.60
N SER A 237 1.84 -7.75 24.40
CA SER A 237 2.26 -8.12 25.77
C SER A 237 3.23 -9.31 25.81
N GLY A 238 3.57 -9.91 24.66
CA GLY A 238 4.45 -11.07 24.56
C GLY A 238 3.81 -12.39 24.99
N SER A 239 2.48 -12.44 25.08
CA SER A 239 1.73 -13.62 25.52
C SER A 239 1.19 -14.48 24.36
N SER A 240 1.36 -14.05 23.10
CA SER A 240 0.90 -14.81 21.93
C SER A 240 2.02 -15.59 21.23
N THR A 241 1.69 -16.80 20.77
CA THR A 241 2.57 -17.69 19.99
C THR A 241 2.89 -17.21 18.56
N ASP A 242 2.24 -16.13 18.09
CA ASP A 242 2.31 -15.69 16.69
C ASP A 242 3.54 -14.82 16.35
N GLN A 243 4.15 -14.15 17.33
CA GLN A 243 5.42 -13.43 17.10
C GLN A 243 6.56 -14.40 16.72
N GLY A 244 6.54 -15.63 17.26
CA GLY A 244 7.48 -16.68 16.88
C GLY A 244 7.34 -17.13 15.43
N LEU A 245 6.11 -17.07 14.87
CA LEU A 245 5.82 -17.54 13.53
C LEU A 245 6.20 -16.50 12.46
N LEU A 246 5.99 -15.21 12.72
CA LEU A 246 6.44 -14.15 11.81
C LEU A 246 7.97 -14.07 11.78
N ALA A 247 8.62 -14.20 12.94
CA ALA A 247 10.08 -14.29 13.04
C ALA A 247 10.64 -15.54 12.33
N GLN A 248 9.97 -16.70 12.45
CA GLN A 248 10.34 -17.92 11.71
C GLN A 248 10.16 -17.77 10.20
N ILE A 249 9.04 -17.21 9.74
CA ILE A 249 8.78 -17.02 8.30
C ILE A 249 9.80 -16.03 7.70
N ILE A 250 10.12 -14.95 8.41
CA ILE A 250 11.16 -14.00 7.99
C ILE A 250 12.54 -14.68 7.98
N GLN A 251 12.86 -15.50 8.98
CA GLN A 251 14.13 -16.25 9.00
C GLN A 251 14.24 -17.33 7.91
N GLU A 252 13.12 -17.97 7.54
CA GLU A 252 13.07 -18.94 6.45
C GLU A 252 13.16 -18.27 5.07
N MET A 253 12.56 -17.08 4.89
CA MET A 253 12.63 -16.32 3.65
C MET A 253 13.99 -15.65 3.39
N VAL A 254 14.79 -15.39 4.43
CA VAL A 254 16.13 -14.74 4.31
C VAL A 254 17.26 -15.77 4.08
N ARG A 255 16.95 -17.07 4.05
CA ARG A 255 17.95 -18.16 3.93
C ARG A 255 18.09 -18.80 2.55
N GLU A 256 17.49 -18.24 1.51
CA GLU A 256 17.77 -18.61 0.10
C GLU A 256 18.51 -17.47 -0.62
#